data_AF-A0A966R6Q3-F1
#
_entry.id   AF-A0A966R6Q3-F1
#
_cell.length_a   1.000
_cell.length_b   1.000
_cell.length_c   1.000
_cell.angle_alpha   90.00
_cell.angle_beta   90.00
_cell.angle_gamma   90.00
#
_symmetry.space_group_name_H-M   'P 1'
#
loop_
_entity.id
_entity.type
_entity.pdbx_description
1 polymer ?
#
loop_
_entity_poly.entity_id
_entity_poly.type
_entity_poly.pdbx_seq_one_letter_code
_entity_poly.pdbx_strand_id
1 'polypeptide(L)'
;MNCRHTLWARKHAVGPTEEADTLDASSTATNLITMSGYWWAYGFLLLIIGAMLVLDLGVFHRRPHEVKFKEAAIWSVIWVALAGLFNIGLYYWANHQFGGQPGVASRLAGEFLAGYLVEKSLAIDNIFVIAVVFTYFAVPPAMQHRVLFYGILGAIIFRATFIAAGSWLMQYHWVMYVFGAFLVVTGIKLFFQPEGAASPGDNPVVKWLTKRVPVTPELH
;
A
#
# COMPACT_ATOMS: atom_id res chain seq x y z
N MET A 1 56.81 3.93 -14.68
CA MET A 1 56.62 2.67 -13.91
C MET A 1 57.24 2.92 -12.54
N ASN A 2 56.52 3.08 -11.42
CA ASN A 2 56.17 1.96 -10.54
C ASN A 2 55.34 2.45 -9.32
N CYS A 3 54.22 3.15 -9.51
CA CYS A 3 53.37 3.65 -8.40
C CYS A 3 52.22 2.72 -8.00
N ARG A 4 52.06 1.56 -8.65
CA ARG A 4 50.92 0.65 -8.43
C ARG A 4 51.16 -0.43 -7.36
N HIS A 5 52.40 -0.74 -7.01
CA HIS A 5 52.69 -1.83 -6.07
C HIS A 5 52.60 -1.43 -4.59
N THR A 6 52.73 -0.15 -4.23
CA THR A 6 52.68 0.30 -2.82
C THR A 6 51.26 0.52 -2.30
N LEU A 7 50.30 0.78 -3.19
CA LEU A 7 48.88 0.97 -2.84
C LEU A 7 48.20 -0.36 -2.45
N TRP A 8 48.64 -1.48 -3.02
CA TRP A 8 48.09 -2.80 -2.70
C TRP A 8 48.48 -3.24 -1.28
N ALA A 9 49.72 -3.00 -0.86
CA ALA A 9 50.20 -3.37 0.47
C ALA A 9 49.51 -2.59 1.61
N ARG A 10 49.12 -1.33 1.37
CA ARG A 10 48.39 -0.52 2.37
C ARG A 10 46.94 -0.97 2.55
N LYS A 11 46.33 -1.54 1.51
CA LYS A 11 44.93 -2.01 1.56
C LYS A 11 44.75 -3.30 2.38
N HIS A 12 45.83 -4.04 2.61
CA HIS A 12 45.86 -5.27 3.41
C HIS A 12 46.40 -5.06 4.84
N ALA A 13 46.69 -3.81 5.23
CA ALA A 13 47.17 -3.44 6.56
C ALA A 13 46.06 -2.85 7.45
N VAL A 14 44.80 -3.22 7.21
CA VAL A 14 43.72 -2.95 8.14
C VAL A 14 43.97 -3.84 9.36
N GLY A 15 44.30 -3.22 10.49
CA GLY A 15 44.66 -3.93 11.70
C GLY A 15 43.45 -4.66 12.31
N PRO A 16 43.67 -5.72 13.12
CA PRO A 16 42.60 -6.47 13.79
C PRO A 16 41.67 -5.62 14.68
N THR A 17 42.08 -4.40 15.03
CA THR A 17 41.28 -3.45 15.82
C THR A 17 40.24 -2.70 14.99
N GLU A 18 40.52 -2.32 13.73
CA GLU A 18 39.52 -1.68 12.85
C GLU A 18 38.46 -2.69 12.36
N GLU A 19 38.87 -3.95 12.19
CA GLU A 19 37.95 -5.03 11.83
C GLU A 19 37.00 -5.35 12.99
N ALA A 20 37.47 -5.30 14.25
CA ALA A 20 36.61 -5.43 15.43
C ALA A 20 35.63 -4.26 15.58
N ASP A 21 36.09 -3.01 15.41
CA ASP A 21 35.25 -1.82 15.53
C ASP A 21 34.15 -1.77 14.45
N THR A 22 34.43 -2.25 13.24
CA THR A 22 33.44 -2.29 12.14
C THR A 22 32.40 -3.40 12.31
N LEU A 23 32.78 -4.53 12.94
CA LEU A 23 31.87 -5.60 13.31
C LEU A 23 30.98 -5.20 14.50
N ASP A 24 31.51 -4.47 15.48
CA ASP A 24 30.74 -3.92 16.60
C ASP A 24 29.79 -2.81 16.14
N ALA A 25 30.19 -1.96 15.20
CA ALA A 25 29.31 -0.95 14.62
C ALA A 25 28.19 -1.57 13.77
N SER A 26 28.49 -2.57 12.93
CA SER A 26 27.47 -3.30 12.16
C SER A 26 26.52 -4.09 13.06
N SER A 27 27.03 -4.79 14.07
CA SER A 27 26.20 -5.53 15.01
C SER A 27 25.36 -4.60 15.87
N THR A 28 25.88 -3.47 16.33
CA THR A 28 25.11 -2.43 17.05
C THR A 28 24.04 -1.80 16.16
N ALA A 29 24.34 -1.50 14.88
CA ALA A 29 23.35 -1.03 13.92
C ALA A 29 22.25 -2.07 13.63
N THR A 30 22.61 -3.35 13.60
CA THR A 30 21.65 -4.46 13.46
C THR A 30 20.79 -4.61 14.73
N ASN A 31 21.36 -4.34 15.91
CA ASN A 31 20.68 -4.29 17.20
C ASN A 31 19.74 -3.06 17.34
N LEU A 32 20.08 -1.94 16.69
CA LEU A 32 19.27 -0.72 16.63
C LEU A 32 18.12 -0.77 15.62
N ILE A 33 17.98 -1.85 14.84
CA ILE A 33 16.84 -2.04 13.90
C ILE A 33 16.14 -3.38 14.20
N THR A 34 16.60 -4.15 15.19
CA THR A 34 15.96 -5.43 15.51
C THR A 34 14.58 -5.16 16.09
N MET A 35 13.59 -5.88 15.55
CA MET A 35 12.18 -5.88 15.97
C MET A 35 12.00 -5.97 17.50
N SER A 36 12.98 -6.54 18.20
CA SER A 36 13.03 -6.67 19.66
C SER A 36 13.22 -5.35 20.43
N GLY A 37 13.85 -4.32 19.86
CA GLY A 37 14.13 -3.04 20.55
C GLY A 37 13.03 -1.97 20.37
N TYR A 38 12.22 -2.09 19.32
CA TYR A 38 11.27 -1.06 18.88
C TYR A 38 9.82 -1.54 18.84
N TRP A 39 9.50 -2.63 19.53
CA TRP A 39 8.13 -3.14 19.68
C TRP A 39 7.15 -2.05 20.15
N TRP A 40 7.61 -1.11 20.98
CA TRP A 40 6.84 0.05 21.43
C TRP A 40 6.53 1.04 20.29
N ALA A 41 7.44 1.22 19.33
CA ALA A 41 7.24 2.09 18.17
C ALA A 41 6.22 1.45 17.19
N TYR A 42 6.28 0.13 17.00
CA TYR A 42 5.27 -0.61 16.25
C TYR A 42 3.90 -0.56 16.94
N GLY A 43 3.87 -0.72 18.27
CA GLY A 43 2.65 -0.58 19.06
C GLY A 43 2.06 0.84 18.98
N PHE A 44 2.90 1.87 19.04
CA PHE A 44 2.50 3.26 18.89
C PHE A 44 1.98 3.57 17.49
N LEU A 45 2.65 3.09 16.44
CA LEU A 45 2.20 3.23 15.06
C LEU A 45 0.84 2.55 14.84
N LEU A 46 0.68 1.30 15.32
CA LEU A 46 -0.59 0.58 15.25
C LEU A 46 -1.69 1.28 16.03
N LEU A 47 -1.37 1.86 17.18
CA LEU A 47 -2.31 2.64 17.98
C LEU A 47 -2.74 3.91 17.25
N ILE A 48 -1.83 4.65 16.62
CA ILE A 48 -2.17 5.82 15.81
C ILE A 48 -3.05 5.43 14.63
N ILE A 49 -2.67 4.38 13.88
CA ILE A 49 -3.45 3.89 12.74
C ILE A 49 -4.85 3.47 13.20
N GLY A 50 -4.95 2.71 14.30
CA GLY A 50 -6.21 2.28 14.87
C GLY A 50 -7.07 3.45 15.36
N ALA A 51 -6.47 4.44 16.02
CA ALA A 51 -7.17 5.62 16.50
C ALA A 51 -7.68 6.48 15.34
N MET A 52 -6.86 6.72 14.31
CA MET A 52 -7.25 7.46 13.13
C MET A 52 -8.35 6.73 12.35
N LEU A 53 -8.26 5.39 12.25
CA LEU A 53 -9.31 4.58 11.63
C LEU A 53 -10.64 4.66 12.40
N VAL A 54 -10.60 4.56 13.73
CA VAL A 54 -11.81 4.70 14.57
C VAL A 54 -12.39 6.10 14.47
N LEU A 55 -11.55 7.13 14.34
CA LEU A 55 -11.97 8.51 14.14
C LEU A 55 -12.62 8.70 12.76
N ASP A 56 -11.98 8.21 11.70
CA ASP A 56 -12.49 8.29 10.32
C ASP A 56 -13.79 7.50 10.14
N LEU A 57 -13.94 6.34 10.79
CA LEU A 57 -15.17 5.53 10.73
C LEU A 57 -16.27 5.99 11.70
N GLY A 58 -15.90 6.54 12.86
CA GLY A 58 -16.82 6.91 13.93
C GLY A 58 -17.28 8.37 13.90
N VAL A 59 -16.42 9.31 13.49
CA VAL A 59 -16.67 10.76 13.52
C VAL A 59 -17.23 11.28 12.20
N PHE A 60 -17.15 10.53 11.10
CA PHE A 60 -17.72 10.93 9.79
C PHE A 60 -19.25 10.79 9.73
N HIS A 61 -19.93 11.19 10.81
CA HIS A 61 -21.31 11.59 10.84
C HIS A 61 -21.35 13.11 10.64
N ARG A 62 -21.63 13.60 9.42
CA ARG A 62 -22.45 14.80 9.15
C ARG A 62 -22.13 15.42 7.78
N ARG A 63 -23.10 15.23 6.88
CA ARG A 63 -23.44 16.04 5.69
C ARG A 63 -22.61 15.81 4.42
N PRO A 64 -23.22 15.19 3.40
CA PRO A 64 -22.62 15.15 2.07
C PRO A 64 -22.78 16.54 1.44
N HIS A 65 -21.66 17.24 1.24
CA HIS A 65 -21.59 18.20 0.14
C HIS A 65 -21.31 17.39 -1.12
N GLU A 66 -22.17 17.48 -2.12
CA GLU A 66 -21.94 16.83 -3.42
C GLU A 66 -20.80 17.58 -4.13
N VAL A 67 -19.56 17.14 -3.89
CA VAL A 67 -18.41 17.59 -4.65
C VAL A 67 -18.58 17.06 -6.08
N LYS A 68 -18.64 17.97 -7.05
CA LYS A 68 -18.76 17.59 -8.46
C LYS A 68 -17.51 16.80 -8.87
N PHE A 69 -17.68 15.75 -9.68
CA PHE A 69 -16.57 14.90 -10.16
C PHE A 69 -15.42 15.72 -10.77
N LYS A 70 -15.74 16.79 -11.51
CA LYS A 70 -14.73 17.70 -12.09
C LYS A 70 -13.87 18.40 -11.05
N GLU A 71 -14.47 18.85 -9.95
CA GLU A 71 -13.75 19.51 -8.86
C GLU A 71 -12.84 18.49 -8.15
N ALA A 72 -13.37 17.30 -7.83
CA ALA A 72 -12.59 16.23 -7.22
C ALA A 72 -11.40 15.78 -8.08
N ALA A 73 -11.59 15.65 -9.40
CA ALA A 73 -10.52 15.28 -10.32
C ALA A 73 -9.42 16.36 -10.39
N ILE A 74 -9.80 17.64 -10.46
CA ILE A 74 -8.84 18.76 -10.44
C ILE A 74 -8.04 18.74 -9.14
N TRP A 75 -8.70 18.58 -7.99
CA TRP A 75 -8.03 18.48 -6.69
C TRP A 75 -7.05 17.30 -6.65
N SER A 76 -7.44 16.13 -7.16
CA SER A 76 -6.54 14.97 -7.24
C SER A 76 -5.30 15.26 -8.09
N VAL A 77 -5.47 15.90 -9.25
CA VAL A 77 -4.35 16.26 -10.13
C VAL A 77 -3.42 17.27 -9.46
N ILE A 78 -3.96 18.27 -8.76
CA ILE A 78 -3.17 19.26 -8.00
C ILE A 78 -2.30 18.56 -6.96
N TRP A 79 -2.86 17.63 -6.18
CA TRP A 79 -2.09 16.88 -5.17
C TRP A 79 -1.01 15.99 -5.77
N VAL A 80 -1.29 15.31 -6.89
CA VAL A 80 -0.30 14.51 -7.62
C VAL A 80 0.82 15.39 -8.18
N ALA A 81 0.46 16.53 -8.77
CA ALA A 81 1.44 17.49 -9.30
C ALA A 81 2.31 18.08 -8.18
N LEU A 82 1.72 18.42 -7.03
CA LEU A 82 2.46 18.93 -5.88
C LEU A 82 3.45 17.89 -5.33
N ALA A 83 3.03 16.62 -5.23
CA ALA A 83 3.93 15.53 -4.84
C ALA A 83 5.05 15.31 -5.85
N GLY A 84 4.77 15.40 -7.15
CA GLY A 84 5.78 15.33 -8.21
C GLY A 84 6.77 16.49 -8.16
N LEU A 85 6.28 17.71 -7.97
CA LEU A 85 7.12 18.91 -7.80
C LEU A 85 7.99 18.79 -6.54
N PHE A 86 7.43 18.30 -5.44
CA PHE A 86 8.20 18.01 -4.24
C PHE A 86 9.29 16.98 -4.50
N ASN A 87 9.00 15.90 -5.23
CA ASN A 87 10.00 14.88 -5.58
C ASN A 87 11.15 15.45 -6.43
N ILE A 88 10.83 16.31 -7.39
CA ILE A 88 11.82 17.02 -8.21
C ILE A 88 12.65 17.97 -7.31
N GLY A 89 12.00 18.71 -6.42
CA GLY A 89 12.66 19.57 -5.44
C GLY A 89 13.58 18.78 -4.51
N LEU A 90 13.14 17.61 -4.04
CA LEU A 90 13.89 16.68 -3.20
C LEU A 90 15.14 16.18 -3.93
N TYR A 91 15.02 15.84 -5.22
CA TYR A 91 16.14 15.45 -6.05
C TYR A 91 17.20 16.57 -6.16
N TYR A 92 16.78 17.80 -6.49
CA TYR A 92 17.71 18.92 -6.62
C TYR A 92 18.34 19.33 -5.27
N TRP A 93 17.55 19.33 -4.21
CA TRP A 93 18.03 19.58 -2.85
C TRP A 93 19.04 18.53 -2.41
N ALA A 94 18.74 17.24 -2.61
CA ALA A 94 19.64 16.15 -2.28
C ALA A 94 20.92 16.19 -3.14
N ASN A 95 20.82 16.58 -4.41
CA ASN A 95 21.98 16.73 -5.28
C ASN A 95 22.88 17.90 -4.85
N HIS A 96 22.30 18.99 -4.32
CA HIS A 96 23.07 20.10 -3.79
C HIS A 96 23.73 19.75 -2.44
N GLN A 97 23.04 19.03 -1.57
CA GLN A 97 23.55 18.66 -0.23
C GLN A 97 24.55 17.50 -0.27
N PHE A 98 24.32 16.51 -1.13
CA PHE A 98 25.11 15.26 -1.22
C PHE A 98 25.85 15.11 -2.55
N GLY A 99 26.10 16.22 -3.26
CA GLY A 99 26.68 16.23 -4.61
C GLY A 99 28.04 15.55 -4.78
N GLY A 100 28.72 15.21 -3.69
CA GLY A 100 29.95 14.40 -3.70
C GLY A 100 29.72 12.88 -3.79
N GLN A 101 28.48 12.40 -3.64
CA GLN A 101 28.14 10.97 -3.68
C GLN A 101 27.15 10.69 -4.83
N PRO A 102 27.65 10.24 -6.00
CA PRO A 102 26.80 9.97 -7.15
C PRO A 102 25.76 8.89 -6.83
N GLY A 103 24.49 9.20 -7.08
CA GLY A 103 23.37 8.26 -6.94
C GLY A 103 22.52 8.40 -5.68
N VAL A 104 22.94 9.17 -4.66
CA VAL A 104 22.14 9.36 -3.43
C VAL A 104 20.84 10.13 -3.72
N ALA A 105 20.91 11.21 -4.50
CA ALA A 105 19.74 12.00 -4.88
C ALA A 105 18.71 11.18 -5.67
N SER A 106 19.17 10.36 -6.61
CA SER A 106 18.30 9.47 -7.40
C SER A 106 17.65 8.38 -6.55
N ARG A 107 18.36 7.83 -5.56
CA ARG A 107 17.80 6.84 -4.62
C ARG A 107 16.72 7.45 -3.76
N LEU A 108 16.99 8.60 -3.13
CA LEU A 108 16.03 9.25 -2.23
C LEU A 108 14.76 9.69 -2.98
N ALA A 109 14.90 10.27 -4.17
CA ALA A 109 13.76 10.61 -5.02
C ALA A 109 13.00 9.36 -5.50
N GLY A 110 13.72 8.26 -5.79
CA GLY A 110 13.13 6.98 -6.13
C GLY A 110 12.33 6.36 -4.98
N GLU A 111 12.87 6.38 -3.77
CA GLU A 111 12.22 5.89 -2.55
C GLU A 111 10.98 6.70 -2.21
N PHE A 112 11.05 8.03 -2.29
CA PHE A 112 9.89 8.91 -2.10
C PHE A 112 8.79 8.62 -3.14
N LEU A 113 9.15 8.55 -4.43
CA LEU A 113 8.20 8.29 -5.50
C LEU A 113 7.57 6.90 -5.39
N ALA A 114 8.38 5.88 -5.07
CA ALA A 114 7.89 4.53 -4.84
C ALA A 114 6.92 4.47 -3.66
N GLY A 115 7.27 5.11 -2.54
CA GLY A 115 6.39 5.22 -1.37
C GLY A 115 5.06 5.92 -1.70
N TYR A 116 5.12 7.06 -2.40
CA TYR A 116 3.94 7.80 -2.82
C TYR A 116 3.03 6.97 -3.74
N LEU A 117 3.60 6.29 -4.74
CA LEU A 117 2.83 5.45 -5.67
C LEU A 117 2.19 4.25 -4.97
N VAL A 118 2.91 3.60 -4.04
CA VAL A 118 2.36 2.51 -3.24
C VAL A 118 1.19 3.01 -2.38
N GLU A 119 1.34 4.16 -1.73
CA GLU A 119 0.27 4.75 -0.91
C GLU A 119 -0.97 5.11 -1.76
N LYS A 120 -0.79 5.75 -2.92
CA LYS A 120 -1.91 6.08 -3.82
C LYS A 120 -2.58 4.83 -4.41
N SER A 121 -1.81 3.81 -4.78
CA SER A 121 -2.35 2.56 -5.33
C SER A 121 -3.21 1.82 -4.31
N LEU A 122 -2.77 1.79 -3.04
CA LEU A 122 -3.48 1.15 -1.94
C LEU A 122 -4.81 1.88 -1.60
N ALA A 123 -4.87 3.19 -1.81
CA ALA A 123 -6.10 3.98 -1.69
C ALA A 123 -7.07 3.75 -2.86
N ILE A 124 -6.56 3.68 -4.10
CA ILE A 124 -7.37 3.47 -5.31
C ILE A 124 -7.99 2.07 -5.31
N ASP A 125 -7.25 1.05 -4.89
CA ASP A 125 -7.73 -0.34 -4.76
C ASP A 125 -9.00 -0.41 -3.87
N ASN A 126 -8.98 0.28 -2.73
CA ASN A 126 -10.10 0.34 -1.80
C ASN A 126 -11.33 1.05 -2.41
N ILE A 127 -11.15 2.21 -3.05
CA ILE A 127 -12.25 2.97 -3.65
C ILE A 127 -12.86 2.21 -4.82
N PHE A 128 -12.03 1.56 -5.64
CA PHE A 128 -12.46 0.83 -6.82
C PHE A 128 -13.38 -0.35 -6.45
N VAL A 129 -12.97 -1.18 -5.48
CA VAL A 129 -13.80 -2.30 -5.01
C VAL A 129 -15.15 -1.80 -4.51
N ILE A 130 -15.17 -0.73 -3.72
CA ILE A 130 -16.41 -0.14 -3.18
C ILE A 130 -17.30 0.39 -4.32
N ALA A 131 -16.73 1.09 -5.30
CA ALA A 131 -17.46 1.61 -6.45
C ALA A 131 -18.11 0.50 -7.28
N VAL A 132 -17.37 -0.57 -7.61
CA VAL A 132 -17.89 -1.73 -8.35
C VAL A 132 -19.01 -2.43 -7.59
N VAL A 133 -18.88 -2.59 -6.27
CA VAL A 133 -19.92 -3.20 -5.44
C VAL A 133 -21.19 -2.33 -5.43
N PHE A 134 -21.07 -1.01 -5.30
CA PHE A 134 -22.23 -0.11 -5.32
C PHE A 134 -22.92 -0.03 -6.67
N THR A 135 -22.17 -0.05 -7.77
CA THR A 135 -22.75 -0.09 -9.12
C THR A 135 -23.44 -1.42 -9.38
N TYR A 136 -22.85 -2.54 -8.96
CA TYR A 136 -23.42 -3.88 -9.11
C TYR A 136 -24.76 -4.04 -8.37
N PHE A 137 -24.88 -3.50 -7.15
CA PHE A 137 -26.10 -3.61 -6.34
C PHE A 137 -27.06 -2.42 -6.48
N ALA A 138 -26.75 -1.43 -7.33
CA ALA A 138 -27.54 -0.21 -7.53
C ALA A 138 -28.00 0.44 -6.20
N VAL A 139 -27.07 0.56 -5.23
CA VAL A 139 -27.41 0.95 -3.85
C VAL A 139 -27.88 2.42 -3.79
N PRO A 140 -29.10 2.70 -3.28
CA PRO A 140 -29.61 4.07 -3.16
C PRO A 140 -28.70 4.96 -2.27
N PRO A 141 -28.50 6.24 -2.60
CA PRO A 141 -27.61 7.15 -1.85
C PRO A 141 -27.87 7.23 -0.34
N ALA A 142 -29.13 7.10 0.08
CA ALA A 142 -29.52 7.11 1.49
C ALA A 142 -28.93 5.95 2.31
N MET A 143 -28.63 4.80 1.67
CA MET A 143 -28.06 3.63 2.33
C MET A 143 -26.54 3.49 2.12
N GLN A 144 -25.95 4.23 1.18
CA GLN A 144 -24.52 4.13 0.85
C GLN A 144 -23.63 4.31 2.08
N HIS A 145 -23.97 5.24 2.99
CA HIS A 145 -23.17 5.47 4.19
C HIS A 145 -23.09 4.24 5.10
N ARG A 146 -24.21 3.51 5.28
CA ARG A 146 -24.26 2.30 6.12
C ARG A 146 -23.52 1.15 5.45
N VAL A 147 -23.72 0.96 4.15
CA VAL A 147 -23.05 -0.11 3.39
C VAL A 147 -21.54 0.18 3.31
N LEU A 148 -21.13 1.43 3.15
CA LEU A 148 -19.73 1.86 3.16
C LEU A 148 -19.07 1.53 4.50
N PHE A 149 -19.73 1.81 5.62
CA PHE A 149 -19.21 1.51 6.96
C PHE A 149 -18.92 0.01 7.13
N TYR A 150 -19.91 -0.85 6.85
CA TYR A 150 -19.73 -2.30 6.95
C TYR A 150 -18.76 -2.84 5.90
N GLY A 151 -18.71 -2.24 4.71
CA GLY A 151 -17.80 -2.59 3.63
C GLY A 151 -16.34 -2.31 3.99
N ILE A 152 -16.02 -1.12 4.51
CA ILE A 152 -14.66 -0.77 4.94
C ILE A 152 -14.23 -1.65 6.12
N LEU A 153 -15.09 -1.86 7.11
CA LEU A 153 -14.78 -2.72 8.26
C LEU A 153 -14.47 -4.16 7.80
N GLY A 154 -15.31 -4.71 6.92
CA GLY A 154 -15.11 -6.03 6.33
C GLY A 154 -13.83 -6.10 5.48
N ALA A 155 -13.56 -5.08 4.65
CA ALA A 155 -12.38 -5.01 3.81
C ALA A 155 -11.09 -4.97 4.63
N ILE A 156 -11.06 -4.24 5.75
CA ILE A 156 -9.88 -4.17 6.63
C ILE A 156 -9.62 -5.52 7.29
N ILE A 157 -10.66 -6.20 7.77
CA ILE A 157 -10.53 -7.55 8.37
C ILE A 157 -10.04 -8.55 7.32
N PHE A 158 -10.62 -8.54 6.13
CA PHE A 158 -10.20 -9.37 5.02
C PHE A 158 -8.75 -9.08 4.65
N ARG A 159 -8.39 -7.81 4.48
CA ARG A 159 -7.01 -7.40 4.18
C ARG A 159 -6.02 -7.85 5.26
N ALA A 160 -6.33 -7.68 6.55
CA ALA A 160 -5.48 -8.17 7.64
C ALA A 160 -5.31 -9.69 7.59
N THR A 161 -6.39 -10.43 7.34
CA THR A 161 -6.37 -11.90 7.23
C THR A 161 -5.57 -12.35 6.01
N PHE A 162 -5.77 -11.73 4.85
CA PHE A 162 -5.06 -12.05 3.61
C PHE A 162 -3.57 -11.72 3.70
N ILE A 163 -3.20 -10.60 4.33
CA ILE A 163 -1.80 -10.24 4.55
C ILE A 163 -1.14 -11.23 5.52
N ALA A 164 -1.79 -11.59 6.62
CA ALA A 164 -1.27 -12.56 7.58
C ALA A 164 -1.09 -13.95 6.93
N ALA A 165 -2.11 -14.43 6.23
CA ALA A 165 -2.07 -15.69 5.51
C ALA A 165 -1.01 -15.67 4.38
N GLY A 166 -0.95 -14.57 3.63
CA GLY A 166 0.03 -14.34 2.58
C GLY A 166 1.45 -14.32 3.12
N SER A 167 1.70 -13.71 4.27
CA SER A 167 3.02 -13.69 4.93
C SER A 167 3.52 -15.09 5.26
N TRP A 168 2.63 -15.98 5.71
CA TRP A 168 2.98 -17.38 5.93
C TRP A 168 3.24 -18.11 4.61
N LEU A 169 2.39 -17.88 3.61
CA LEU A 169 2.47 -18.54 2.31
C LEU A 169 3.69 -18.11 1.48
N MET A 170 4.20 -16.89 1.69
CA MET A 170 5.38 -16.33 1.02
C MET A 170 6.70 -17.02 1.39
N GLN A 171 6.70 -17.90 2.39
CA GLN A 171 7.85 -18.78 2.68
C GLN A 171 8.14 -19.73 1.49
N TYR A 172 7.15 -19.99 0.64
CA TYR A 172 7.29 -20.85 -0.52
C TYR A 172 7.47 -20.03 -1.80
N HIS A 173 8.69 -20.02 -2.36
CA HIS A 173 9.01 -19.23 -3.56
C HIS A 173 8.14 -19.54 -4.78
N TRP A 174 7.70 -20.79 -4.97
CA TRP A 174 6.80 -21.16 -6.08
C TRP A 174 5.42 -20.52 -5.95
N VAL A 175 4.95 -20.27 -4.71
CA VAL A 175 3.64 -19.68 -4.46
C VAL A 175 3.62 -18.22 -4.88
N MET A 176 4.74 -17.49 -4.76
CA MET A 176 4.84 -16.12 -5.26
C MET A 176 4.54 -16.06 -6.77
N TYR A 177 5.08 -16.97 -7.57
CA TYR A 177 4.83 -17.01 -9.02
C TYR A 177 3.40 -17.37 -9.35
N VAL A 178 2.83 -18.37 -8.67
CA VAL A 178 1.43 -18.79 -8.87
C VAL A 178 0.47 -17.68 -8.47
N PHE A 179 0.68 -17.07 -7.30
CA PHE A 179 -0.16 -15.98 -6.79
C PHE A 179 -0.04 -14.73 -7.66
N GLY A 180 1.17 -14.39 -8.12
CA GLY A 180 1.40 -13.30 -9.07
C GLY A 180 0.69 -13.54 -10.40
N ALA A 181 0.81 -14.75 -10.98
CA ALA A 181 0.10 -15.11 -12.20
C ALA A 181 -1.43 -15.06 -12.01
N PHE A 182 -1.93 -15.58 -10.89
CA PHE A 182 -3.34 -15.50 -10.52
C PHE A 182 -3.82 -14.04 -10.49
N LEU A 183 -3.10 -13.13 -9.82
CA LEU A 183 -3.45 -11.71 -9.74
C LEU A 183 -3.51 -11.05 -11.12
N VAL A 184 -2.53 -11.32 -11.99
CA VAL A 184 -2.51 -10.81 -13.37
C VAL A 184 -3.73 -11.29 -14.14
N VAL A 185 -4.06 -12.59 -14.07
CA VAL A 185 -5.23 -13.16 -14.75
C VAL A 185 -6.54 -12.54 -14.22
N THR A 186 -6.69 -12.39 -12.91
CA THR A 186 -7.88 -11.73 -12.34
C THR A 186 -7.98 -10.26 -12.73
N GLY A 187 -6.87 -9.52 -12.75
CA GLY A 187 -6.85 -8.12 -13.18
C GLY A 187 -7.25 -7.96 -14.65
N ILE A 188 -6.70 -8.81 -15.53
CA ILE A 188 -7.08 -8.86 -16.95
C ILE A 188 -8.56 -9.21 -17.10
N LYS A 189 -9.05 -10.23 -16.39
CA LYS A 189 -10.46 -10.66 -16.47
C LYS A 189 -11.43 -9.54 -16.05
N LEU A 190 -11.07 -8.76 -15.04
CA LEU A 190 -11.85 -7.62 -14.58
C LEU A 190 -11.85 -6.48 -15.60
N PHE A 191 -10.70 -6.20 -16.23
CA PHE A 191 -10.59 -5.18 -17.27
C PHE A 191 -11.42 -5.49 -18.52
N PHE A 192 -11.54 -6.77 -18.88
CA PHE A 192 -12.28 -7.22 -20.05
C PHE A 192 -13.73 -7.64 -19.76
N GLN A 193 -14.24 -7.50 -18.52
CA GLN A 193 -15.65 -7.79 -18.23
C GLN A 193 -16.55 -6.64 -18.74
N PRO A 194 -17.49 -6.90 -19.67
CA PRO A 194 -18.39 -5.87 -20.16
C PRO A 194 -19.34 -5.42 -19.04
N GLU A 195 -19.44 -4.11 -18.82
CA GLU A 195 -20.47 -3.52 -17.98
C GLU A 195 -21.85 -3.78 -18.61
N GLY A 196 -22.61 -4.74 -18.07
CA GLY A 196 -24.01 -4.95 -18.44
C GLY A 196 -24.49 -6.38 -18.74
N ALA A 197 -23.69 -7.43 -18.57
CA ALA A 197 -24.17 -8.80 -18.81
C ALA A 197 -23.74 -9.79 -17.71
N ALA A 198 -24.25 -9.59 -16.49
CA ALA A 198 -24.43 -10.67 -15.55
C ALA A 198 -25.90 -10.68 -15.15
N SER A 199 -26.71 -11.42 -15.91
CA SER A 199 -28.09 -11.69 -15.53
C SER A 199 -28.11 -12.24 -14.08
N PRO A 200 -28.96 -11.72 -13.18
CA PRO A 200 -28.98 -12.07 -11.75
C PRO A 200 -29.29 -13.53 -11.35
N GLY A 201 -29.14 -14.51 -12.25
CA GLY A 201 -29.67 -15.87 -12.05
C GLY A 201 -28.68 -17.01 -11.86
N ASP A 202 -27.42 -16.88 -12.30
CA ASP A 202 -26.60 -18.08 -12.54
C ASP A 202 -25.25 -18.17 -11.82
N ASN A 203 -24.93 -17.23 -10.94
CA ASN A 203 -23.71 -17.35 -10.14
C ASN A 203 -23.97 -18.23 -8.90
N PRO A 204 -23.29 -19.39 -8.73
CA PRO A 204 -23.47 -20.28 -7.58
C PRO A 204 -23.23 -19.57 -6.24
N VAL A 205 -22.43 -18.51 -6.22
CA VAL A 205 -22.20 -17.65 -5.05
C VAL A 205 -23.48 -16.90 -4.64
N VAL A 206 -24.25 -16.40 -5.60
CA VAL A 206 -25.53 -15.69 -5.35
C VAL A 206 -26.59 -16.65 -4.85
N LYS A 207 -26.69 -17.87 -5.42
CA LYS A 207 -27.59 -18.93 -4.94
C LYS A 207 -27.24 -19.41 -3.52
N TRP A 208 -25.96 -19.39 -3.15
CA TRP A 208 -25.54 -19.74 -1.79
C TRP A 208 -25.86 -18.63 -0.77
N LEU A 209 -25.74 -17.37 -1.17
CA LEU A 209 -26.02 -16.21 -0.32
C LEU A 209 -27.54 -16.03 -0.08
N THR A 210 -28.37 -16.13 -1.12
CA THR A 210 -29.85 -16.07 -1.01
C THR A 210 -30.43 -17.26 -0.24
N LYS A 211 -29.68 -18.35 -0.12
CA LYS A 211 -30.05 -19.51 0.72
C LYS A 211 -29.78 -19.28 2.21
N ARG A 212 -28.89 -18.35 2.56
CA ARG A 212 -28.49 -18.05 3.94
C ARG A 212 -29.08 -16.74 4.47
N VAL A 213 -29.48 -15.84 3.59
CA VAL A 213 -30.14 -14.58 3.92
C VAL A 213 -31.50 -14.57 3.23
N PRO A 214 -32.63 -14.39 3.94
CA PRO A 214 -33.93 -14.26 3.30
C PRO A 214 -33.94 -12.96 2.48
N VAL A 215 -33.82 -13.10 1.17
CA VAL A 215 -33.95 -12.01 0.22
C VAL A 215 -35.41 -11.98 -0.21
N THR A 216 -36.16 -10.99 0.25
CA THR A 216 -37.53 -10.72 -0.21
C THR A 216 -37.48 -10.30 -1.69
N PRO A 217 -38.16 -11.01 -2.61
CA PRO A 217 -38.10 -10.73 -4.04
C PRO A 217 -38.86 -9.49 -4.49
N GLU A 218 -39.68 -8.86 -3.64
CA GLU A 218 -40.51 -7.71 -4.03
C GLU A 218 -40.52 -6.60 -2.98
N LEU A 219 -40.27 -5.37 -3.46
CA LEU A 219 -40.62 -4.14 -2.77
C LEU A 219 -42.04 -3.78 -3.23
N HIS A 220 -42.99 -3.73 -2.30
CA HIS A 220 -44.22 -2.94 -2.46
C HIS A 220 -43.97 -1.54 -1.90
#